data_AF-A0A2S3YPS2-F1
#
_entry.id   AF-A0A2S3YPS2-F1
#
_cell.length_a   1.000
_cell.length_b   1.000
_cell.length_c   1.000
_cell.angle_alpha   90.00
_cell.angle_beta   90.00
_cell.angle_gamma   90.00
#
_symmetry.space_group_name_H-M   'P 1'
#
loop_
_entity.id
_entity.type
_entity.pdbx_description
1 polymer ?
#
loop_
_entity_poly.entity_id
_entity_poly.type
_entity_poly.pdbx_seq_one_letter_code
_entity_poly.pdbx_strand_id
1 'polypeptide(L)'
;MTNSQLARQHRHYLAVRERLAGSTAAPSRSAAIAELEMQVVELATESAAKTRRIAALEEDLADAEARLLAQAQMLLSGRLADDSDGEANDEQSSIEEIVAAVLADFPGVTWADIISVRRDRRLVKPRHACMRAVYEKRKDLSLPRIGRIFHRDHTTVLAAVKGVTP
;
A
#
# COMPACT_ATOMS: atom_id res chain seq x y z
N MET A 1 -83.46 13.40 -12.23
CA MET A 1 -82.68 12.77 -11.14
C MET A 1 -81.32 12.21 -11.59
N THR A 2 -80.84 12.49 -12.81
CA THR A 2 -79.67 11.84 -13.45
C THR A 2 -78.32 12.53 -13.17
N ASN A 3 -78.31 13.82 -12.85
CA ASN A 3 -77.07 14.59 -12.65
C ASN A 3 -76.23 14.17 -11.42
N SER A 4 -76.84 13.57 -10.38
CA SER A 4 -76.10 13.24 -9.15
C SER A 4 -75.28 11.95 -9.25
N GLN A 5 -75.71 10.99 -10.07
CA GLN A 5 -74.98 9.73 -10.32
C GLN A 5 -73.72 9.98 -11.14
N LEU A 6 -73.82 10.81 -12.18
CA LEU A 6 -72.70 11.16 -13.05
C LEU A 6 -71.60 11.92 -12.27
N ALA A 7 -72.00 12.82 -11.37
CA ALA A 7 -71.09 13.53 -10.46
C ALA A 7 -70.41 12.62 -9.41
N ARG A 8 -71.07 11.52 -9.00
CA ARG A 8 -70.43 10.49 -8.13
C ARG A 8 -69.42 9.68 -8.91
N GLN A 9 -69.76 9.27 -10.12
CA GLN A 9 -68.90 8.46 -10.98
C GLN A 9 -67.63 9.23 -11.38
N HIS A 10 -67.77 10.53 -11.72
CA HIS A 10 -66.64 11.40 -12.02
C HIS A 10 -65.70 11.57 -10.81
N ARG A 11 -66.25 11.79 -9.61
CA ARG A 11 -65.44 11.85 -8.37
C ARG A 11 -64.72 10.54 -8.07
N HIS A 12 -65.39 9.41 -8.28
CA HIS A 12 -64.79 8.10 -8.10
C HIS A 12 -63.65 7.86 -9.10
N TYR A 13 -63.86 8.21 -10.37
CA TYR A 13 -62.85 8.12 -11.42
C TYR A 13 -61.61 8.97 -11.09
N LEU A 14 -61.79 10.22 -10.66
CA LEU A 14 -60.69 11.09 -10.24
C LEU A 14 -59.91 10.49 -9.07
N ALA A 15 -60.61 9.98 -8.04
CA ALA A 15 -59.97 9.37 -6.88
C ALA A 15 -59.19 8.09 -7.21
N VAL A 16 -59.66 7.28 -8.17
CA VAL A 16 -58.93 6.09 -8.65
C VAL A 16 -57.70 6.51 -9.45
N ARG A 17 -57.83 7.50 -10.33
CA ARG A 17 -56.70 8.03 -11.11
C ARG A 17 -55.60 8.60 -10.21
N GLU A 18 -55.99 9.30 -9.16
CA GLU A 18 -55.07 9.89 -8.19
C GLU A 18 -54.32 8.82 -7.38
N ARG A 19 -55.00 7.72 -6.99
CA ARG A 19 -54.35 6.57 -6.36
C ARG A 19 -53.36 5.85 -7.28
N LEU A 20 -53.74 5.66 -8.54
CA LEU A 20 -52.87 5.01 -9.53
C LEU A 20 -51.64 5.87 -9.85
N ALA A 21 -51.81 7.20 -9.91
CA ALA A 21 -50.72 8.15 -10.10
C ALA A 21 -49.83 8.30 -8.85
N GLY A 22 -50.38 8.15 -7.64
CA GLY A 22 -49.62 8.20 -6.38
C GLY A 22 -48.84 6.91 -6.08
N SER A 23 -49.27 5.76 -6.61
CA SER A 23 -48.66 4.46 -6.36
C SER A 23 -47.31 4.23 -7.08
N THR A 24 -46.88 5.15 -7.93
CA THR A 24 -45.63 5.03 -8.71
C THR A 24 -44.39 5.60 -8.00
N ALA A 25 -44.49 5.99 -6.74
CA ALA A 25 -43.41 6.68 -6.01
C ALA A 25 -42.38 5.75 -5.34
N ALA A 26 -42.16 4.53 -5.86
CA ALA A 26 -40.93 3.80 -5.58
C ALA A 26 -39.85 4.29 -6.55
N PRO A 27 -38.62 4.62 -6.11
CA PRO A 27 -37.56 5.02 -7.02
C PRO A 27 -37.43 3.92 -8.09
N SER A 28 -37.44 4.33 -9.37
CA SER A 28 -37.25 3.38 -10.45
C SER A 28 -35.93 2.64 -10.24
N ARG A 29 -35.83 1.39 -10.67
CA ARG A 29 -34.56 0.66 -10.63
C ARG A 29 -33.40 1.47 -11.24
N SER A 30 -33.69 2.30 -12.25
CA SER A 30 -32.70 3.22 -12.83
C SER A 30 -32.23 4.32 -11.87
N ALA A 31 -33.12 4.88 -11.05
CA ALA A 31 -32.76 5.88 -10.04
C ALA A 31 -31.90 5.27 -8.93
N ALA A 32 -32.25 4.06 -8.47
CA ALA A 32 -31.46 3.33 -7.48
C ALA A 32 -30.06 2.96 -8.00
N ILE A 33 -29.95 2.58 -9.28
CA ILE A 33 -28.65 2.29 -9.92
C ILE A 33 -27.80 3.57 -9.99
N ALA A 34 -28.37 4.69 -10.43
CA ALA A 34 -27.64 5.96 -10.51
C ALA A 34 -27.14 6.45 -9.13
N GLU A 35 -27.94 6.24 -8.08
CA GLU A 35 -27.54 6.56 -6.71
C GLU A 35 -26.35 5.68 -6.25
N LEU A 36 -26.39 4.38 -6.52
CA LEU A 36 -25.29 3.47 -6.22
C LEU A 36 -24.02 3.81 -7.01
N GLU A 37 -24.14 4.15 -8.29
CA GLU A 37 -23.01 4.58 -9.11
C GLU A 37 -22.34 5.84 -8.54
N MET A 38 -23.13 6.80 -8.07
CA MET A 38 -22.62 8.01 -7.41
C MET A 38 -21.89 7.67 -6.10
N GLN A 39 -22.45 6.79 -5.27
CA GLN A 39 -21.80 6.33 -4.03
C GLN A 39 -20.47 5.60 -4.30
N VAL A 40 -20.40 4.78 -5.36
CA VAL A 40 -19.16 4.09 -5.74
C VAL A 40 -18.09 5.09 -6.15
N VAL A 41 -18.43 6.11 -6.93
CA VAL A 41 -17.48 7.17 -7.31
C VAL A 41 -16.98 7.91 -6.08
N GLU A 42 -17.88 8.30 -5.16
CA GLU A 42 -17.51 8.96 -3.90
C GLU A 42 -16.54 8.10 -3.08
N LEU A 43 -16.90 6.85 -2.81
CA LEU A 43 -16.03 5.92 -2.07
C LEU A 43 -14.68 5.69 -2.74
N ALA A 44 -14.64 5.64 -4.07
CA ALA A 44 -13.39 5.52 -4.81
C ALA A 44 -12.49 6.76 -4.62
N THR A 45 -13.07 7.97 -4.67
CA THR A 45 -12.32 9.20 -4.42
C THR A 45 -11.80 9.27 -2.99
N GLU A 46 -12.61 8.89 -2.00
CA GLU A 46 -12.18 8.82 -0.61
C GLU A 46 -11.06 7.81 -0.39
N SER A 47 -11.19 6.62 -0.98
CA SER A 47 -10.17 5.57 -0.89
C SER A 47 -8.83 6.04 -1.49
N ALA A 48 -8.88 6.71 -2.64
CA ALA A 48 -7.71 7.30 -3.26
C ALA A 48 -7.06 8.36 -2.36
N ALA A 49 -7.87 9.22 -1.73
CA ALA A 49 -7.38 10.22 -0.79
C ALA A 49 -6.74 9.59 0.46
N LYS A 50 -7.40 8.58 1.05
CA LYS A 50 -6.89 7.81 2.20
C LYS A 50 -5.56 7.14 1.86
N THR A 51 -5.45 6.53 0.67
CA THR A 51 -4.21 5.89 0.20
C THR A 51 -3.05 6.89 0.10
N ARG A 52 -3.30 8.11 -0.44
CA ARG A 52 -2.29 9.18 -0.46
C ARG A 52 -1.88 9.61 0.94
N ARG A 53 -2.84 9.68 1.87
CA ARG A 53 -2.55 10.07 3.26
C ARG A 53 -1.70 9.02 3.96
N ILE A 54 -1.97 7.73 3.75
CA ILE A 54 -1.14 6.64 4.27
C ILE A 54 0.28 6.75 3.73
N ALA A 55 0.46 6.90 2.42
CA ALA A 55 1.79 7.02 1.82
C ALA A 55 2.60 8.20 2.39
N ALA A 56 1.95 9.36 2.58
CA ALA A 56 2.61 10.52 3.20
C ALA A 56 3.01 10.26 4.66
N LEU A 57 2.14 9.64 5.45
CA LEU A 57 2.44 9.29 6.84
C LEU A 57 3.56 8.26 6.96
N GLU A 58 3.64 7.30 6.04
CA GLU A 58 4.73 6.34 5.98
C GLU A 58 6.08 7.00 5.68
N GLU A 59 6.11 8.00 4.80
CA GLU A 59 7.31 8.79 4.51
C GLU A 59 7.74 9.60 5.74
N ASP A 60 6.81 10.30 6.38
CA ASP A 60 7.06 11.08 7.61
C ASP A 60 7.60 10.18 8.74
N LEU A 61 7.03 8.97 8.90
CA LEU A 61 7.45 8.01 9.90
C LEU A 61 8.87 7.48 9.64
N ALA A 62 9.19 7.16 8.38
CA ALA A 62 10.54 6.72 8.00
C ALA A 62 11.59 7.81 8.26
N ASP A 63 11.26 9.07 8.01
CA ASP A 63 12.14 10.20 8.30
C ASP A 63 12.34 10.40 9.82
N ALA A 64 11.28 10.23 10.62
CA ALA A 64 11.37 10.29 12.07
C ALA A 64 12.25 9.16 12.64
N GLU A 65 12.08 7.93 12.14
CA GLU A 65 12.91 6.77 12.50
C GLU A 65 14.39 7.01 12.18
N ALA A 66 14.70 7.53 10.98
CA ALA A 66 16.07 7.84 10.59
C ALA A 66 16.73 8.86 11.53
N ARG A 67 15.98 9.89 11.98
CA ARG A 67 16.48 10.89 12.95
C ARG A 67 16.75 10.27 14.31
N LEU A 68 15.87 9.39 14.79
CA LEU A 68 16.06 8.70 16.07
C LEU A 68 17.29 7.80 16.04
N LEU A 69 17.48 7.05 14.95
CA LEU A 69 18.66 6.21 14.77
C LEU A 69 19.95 7.04 14.75
N ALA A 70 19.96 8.17 14.03
CA ALA A 70 21.12 9.07 14.01
C ALA A 70 21.42 9.66 15.41
N GLN A 71 20.39 10.04 16.17
CA GLN A 71 20.55 10.51 17.55
C GLN A 71 21.10 9.41 18.47
N ALA A 72 20.57 8.19 18.36
CA ALA A 72 21.04 7.05 19.13
C ALA A 72 22.52 6.74 18.82
N GLN A 73 22.91 6.75 17.55
CA GLN A 73 24.30 6.59 17.13
C GLN A 73 25.20 7.67 17.73
N MET A 74 24.81 8.95 17.69
CA MET A 74 25.59 10.02 18.31
C MET A 74 25.78 9.82 19.82
N LEU A 75 24.75 9.35 20.53
CA LEU A 75 24.84 9.04 21.96
C LEU A 75 25.76 7.84 22.25
N LEU A 76 25.71 6.81 21.41
CA LEU A 76 26.58 5.63 21.50
C LEU A 76 28.03 5.97 21.15
N SER A 77 28.28 6.67 20.04
CA SER A 77 29.62 7.11 19.63
C SER A 77 30.24 8.10 20.62
N GLY A 78 29.44 8.99 21.21
CA GLY A 78 29.88 9.87 22.29
C GLY A 78 30.25 9.10 23.57
N ARG A 79 29.72 7.89 23.76
CA ARG A 79 30.04 7.02 24.90
C ARG A 79 31.24 6.09 24.63
N LEU A 80 31.44 5.67 23.38
CA LEU A 80 32.60 4.87 22.95
C LEU A 80 33.91 5.67 22.89
N ALA A 81 33.86 7.01 22.88
CA ALA A 81 35.06 7.83 22.98
C ALA A 81 35.65 7.88 24.41
N ASP A 82 34.91 7.43 25.43
CA ASP A 82 35.32 7.48 26.85
C ASP A 82 35.75 6.09 27.39
N ASP A 83 35.37 4.99 26.73
CA ASP A 83 35.69 3.62 27.13
C ASP A 83 36.38 2.82 26.01
N SER A 84 37.70 2.66 26.16
CA SER A 84 38.53 1.53 25.69
C SER A 84 39.02 1.45 24.23
N ASP A 85 40.35 1.51 24.12
CA ASP A 85 41.17 0.74 23.19
C ASP A 85 40.76 -0.75 23.19
N GLY A 86 40.37 -1.32 22.05
CA GLY A 86 40.20 -2.78 21.91
C GLY A 86 39.26 -3.27 20.81
N GLU A 87 39.83 -3.58 19.64
CA GLU A 87 39.48 -4.68 18.71
C GLU A 87 38.09 -4.73 18.01
N ALA A 88 38.17 -4.72 16.66
CA ALA A 88 37.37 -5.41 15.64
C ALA A 88 36.11 -4.74 15.01
N ASN A 89 36.33 -4.23 13.79
CA ASN A 89 35.38 -3.74 12.77
C ASN A 89 34.48 -4.84 12.16
N ASP A 90 33.37 -5.23 12.80
CA ASP A 90 32.39 -6.16 12.17
C ASP A 90 30.98 -5.55 12.00
N GLU A 91 30.80 -4.25 12.25
CA GLU A 91 29.46 -3.66 12.40
C GLU A 91 28.88 -2.95 11.16
N GLN A 92 29.60 -2.90 10.04
CA GLN A 92 29.04 -2.40 8.77
C GLN A 92 29.61 -3.12 7.54
N SER A 93 29.25 -4.39 7.32
CA SER A 93 29.45 -4.98 5.98
C SER A 93 28.76 -4.11 4.93
N SER A 94 29.45 -3.83 3.82
CA SER A 94 28.88 -3.05 2.74
C SER A 94 27.69 -3.79 2.11
N ILE A 95 26.73 -3.05 1.53
CA ILE A 95 25.55 -3.67 0.89
C ILE A 95 26.00 -4.62 -0.24
N GLU A 96 27.07 -4.25 -0.94
CA GLU A 96 27.66 -5.05 -2.02
C GLU A 96 28.24 -6.37 -1.50
N GLU A 97 28.94 -6.37 -0.36
CA GLU A 97 29.43 -7.60 0.28
C GLU A 97 28.30 -8.53 0.70
N ILE A 98 27.24 -7.97 1.30
CA ILE A 98 26.07 -8.75 1.74
C ILE A 98 25.43 -9.43 0.53
N VAL A 99 25.26 -8.68 -0.56
CA VAL A 99 24.66 -9.22 -1.78
C VAL A 99 25.59 -10.23 -2.46
N ALA A 100 26.89 -9.96 -2.54
CA ALA A 100 27.87 -10.88 -3.11
C ALA A 100 27.89 -12.22 -2.37
N ALA A 101 27.81 -12.20 -1.03
CA ALA A 101 27.72 -13.40 -0.21
C ALA A 101 26.46 -14.23 -0.55
N VAL A 102 25.31 -13.59 -0.73
CA VAL A 102 24.07 -14.29 -1.13
C VAL A 102 24.17 -14.82 -2.57
N LEU A 103 24.78 -14.06 -3.48
CA LEU A 103 24.92 -14.46 -4.88
C LEU A 103 25.84 -15.66 -5.09
N ALA A 104 26.69 -16.00 -4.12
CA ALA A 104 27.49 -17.22 -4.14
C ALA A 104 26.61 -18.49 -4.26
N ASP A 105 25.39 -18.46 -3.71
CA ASP A 105 24.43 -19.57 -3.78
C ASP A 105 23.64 -19.61 -5.11
N PHE A 106 23.80 -18.60 -5.98
CA PHE A 106 23.05 -18.44 -7.23
C PHE A 106 23.99 -18.26 -8.44
N PRO A 107 24.56 -19.36 -8.97
CA PRO A 107 25.51 -19.28 -10.08
C PRO A 107 24.87 -18.69 -11.34
N GLY A 108 25.58 -17.75 -11.98
CA GLY A 108 25.14 -17.09 -13.22
C GLY A 108 24.11 -15.97 -13.03
N VAL A 109 23.96 -15.46 -11.81
CA VAL A 109 23.19 -14.23 -11.50
C VAL A 109 24.17 -13.16 -11.04
N THR A 110 24.14 -11.99 -11.67
CA THR A 110 25.02 -10.86 -11.33
C THR A 110 24.27 -9.79 -10.55
N TRP A 111 25.00 -8.87 -9.91
CA TRP A 111 24.39 -7.71 -9.26
C TRP A 111 23.51 -6.90 -10.21
N ALA A 112 23.94 -6.73 -11.47
CA ALA A 112 23.16 -6.04 -12.50
C ALA A 112 21.81 -6.72 -12.76
N ASP A 113 21.75 -8.05 -12.68
CA ASP A 113 20.49 -8.81 -12.84
C ASP A 113 19.55 -8.63 -11.64
N ILE A 114 20.12 -8.47 -10.44
CA ILE A 114 19.39 -8.26 -9.20
C ILE A 114 18.68 -6.90 -9.20
N ILE A 115 19.40 -5.83 -9.57
CA ILE A 115 18.83 -4.46 -9.66
C ILE A 115 18.05 -4.24 -10.96
N SER A 116 18.15 -5.14 -11.94
CA SER A 116 17.45 -5.02 -13.21
C SER A 116 15.93 -4.97 -13.02
N VAL A 117 15.26 -4.16 -13.86
CA VAL A 117 13.80 -4.06 -13.93
C VAL A 117 13.16 -5.36 -14.45
N ARG A 118 13.92 -6.21 -15.17
CA ARG A 118 13.46 -7.46 -15.79
C ARG A 118 12.73 -8.37 -14.80
N ARG A 119 11.62 -8.97 -15.24
CA ARG A 119 10.74 -9.81 -14.40
C ARG A 119 10.95 -11.31 -14.62
N ASP A 120 12.16 -11.71 -14.96
CA ASP A 120 12.47 -13.11 -15.22
C ASP A 120 12.29 -13.97 -13.96
N ARG A 121 11.53 -15.07 -14.09
CA ARG A 121 11.21 -15.96 -12.97
C ARG A 121 12.46 -16.51 -12.26
N ARG A 122 13.55 -16.71 -13.01
CA ARG A 122 14.85 -17.16 -12.49
C ARG A 122 15.48 -16.17 -11.49
N LEU A 123 15.17 -14.88 -11.59
CA LEU A 123 15.77 -13.81 -10.79
C LEU A 123 14.96 -13.47 -9.54
N VAL A 124 13.71 -13.93 -9.43
CA VAL A 124 12.83 -13.62 -8.29
C VAL A 124 13.41 -14.15 -6.99
N LYS A 125 13.79 -15.43 -6.96
CA LYS A 125 14.34 -16.09 -5.76
C LYS A 125 15.69 -15.47 -5.32
N PRO A 126 16.68 -15.26 -6.20
CA PRO A 126 17.90 -14.52 -5.86
C PRO A 126 17.62 -13.12 -5.30
N ARG A 127 16.76 -12.31 -5.94
CA ARG A 127 16.45 -10.95 -5.49
C ARG A 127 15.84 -10.91 -4.10
N HIS A 128 14.86 -11.77 -3.84
CA HIS A 128 14.22 -11.83 -2.52
C HIS A 128 15.23 -12.26 -1.44
N ALA A 129 16.14 -13.19 -1.75
CA ALA A 129 17.21 -13.58 -0.84
C ALA A 129 18.14 -12.39 -0.54
N CYS A 130 18.56 -11.63 -1.55
CA CYS A 130 19.39 -10.44 -1.36
C CYS A 130 18.68 -9.36 -0.54
N MET A 131 17.41 -9.05 -0.85
CA MET A 131 16.62 -8.06 -0.11
C MET A 131 16.45 -8.44 1.36
N ARG A 132 16.19 -9.73 1.63
CA ARG A 132 16.07 -10.24 3.00
C ARG A 132 17.40 -10.18 3.75
N ALA A 133 18.51 -10.60 3.12
CA ALA A 133 19.82 -10.54 3.74
C ALA A 133 20.25 -9.10 4.07
N VAL A 134 19.97 -8.15 3.17
CA VAL A 134 20.20 -6.72 3.44
C VAL A 134 19.34 -6.24 4.60
N TYR A 135 18.05 -6.59 4.64
CA TYR A 135 17.18 -6.25 5.77
C TYR A 135 17.62 -6.89 7.10
N GLU A 136 18.22 -8.08 7.06
CA GLU A 136 18.71 -8.78 8.25
C GLU A 136 20.01 -8.18 8.78
N LYS A 137 20.96 -7.84 7.90
CA LYS A 137 22.29 -7.34 8.27
C LYS A 137 22.38 -5.82 8.42
N ARG A 138 21.51 -5.06 7.75
CA ARG A 138 21.49 -3.58 7.75
C ARG A 138 20.22 -3.04 8.38
N LYS A 139 20.16 -3.14 9.71
CA LYS A 139 19.03 -2.63 10.52
C LYS A 139 18.89 -1.11 10.50
N ASP A 140 19.92 -0.41 10.01
CA ASP A 140 19.92 1.04 9.74
C ASP A 140 19.07 1.43 8.52
N LEU A 141 18.74 0.50 7.63
CA LEU A 141 18.01 0.79 6.40
C LEU A 141 16.51 0.46 6.53
N SER A 142 15.67 1.45 6.25
CA SER A 142 14.22 1.25 6.16
C SER A 142 13.81 0.49 4.89
N LEU A 143 12.64 -0.15 4.88
CA LEU A 143 12.12 -0.88 3.72
C LEU A 143 12.06 -0.02 2.44
N PRO A 144 11.64 1.26 2.49
CA PRO A 144 11.73 2.15 1.32
C PRO A 144 13.16 2.40 0.85
N ARG A 145 14.12 2.52 1.78
CA ARG A 145 15.53 2.74 1.42
C ARG A 145 16.11 1.51 0.72
N ILE A 146 15.83 0.31 1.23
CA ILE A 146 16.18 -0.95 0.57
C ILE A 146 15.51 -1.03 -0.80
N GLY A 147 14.23 -0.69 -0.91
CA GLY A 147 13.51 -0.65 -2.19
C GLY A 147 14.20 0.23 -3.23
N ARG A 148 14.64 1.44 -2.85
CA ARG A 148 15.40 2.35 -3.74
C ARG A 148 16.70 1.73 -4.25
N ILE A 149 17.44 1.03 -3.39
CA ILE A 149 18.69 0.34 -3.76
C ILE A 149 18.45 -0.76 -4.79
N PHE A 150 17.38 -1.54 -4.63
CA PHE A 150 17.03 -2.63 -5.54
C PHE A 150 16.11 -2.19 -6.71
N HIS A 151 15.82 -0.89 -6.85
CA HIS A 151 14.86 -0.34 -7.80
C HIS A 151 13.46 -1.01 -7.75
N ARG A 152 12.93 -1.20 -6.55
CA ARG A 152 11.63 -1.82 -6.28
C ARG A 152 10.81 -1.06 -5.24
N ASP A 153 9.50 -1.27 -5.30
CA ASP A 153 8.57 -0.79 -4.28
C ASP A 153 8.86 -1.45 -2.93
N HIS A 154 8.72 -0.67 -1.86
CA HIS A 154 8.95 -1.14 -0.49
C HIS A 154 8.04 -2.33 -0.12
N THR A 155 6.87 -2.45 -0.74
CA THR A 155 5.94 -3.59 -0.59
C THR A 155 6.53 -4.89 -1.13
N THR A 156 7.36 -4.83 -2.18
CA THR A 156 8.08 -5.98 -2.73
C THR A 156 9.16 -6.45 -1.75
N VAL A 157 9.87 -5.50 -1.14
CA VAL A 157 10.85 -5.81 -0.08
C VAL A 157 10.16 -6.44 1.13
N LEU A 158 9.01 -5.92 1.54
CA LEU A 158 8.20 -6.48 2.61
C LEU A 158 7.76 -7.92 2.32
N ALA A 159 7.32 -8.21 1.09
CA ALA A 159 6.95 -9.56 0.67
C ALA A 159 8.14 -10.53 0.71
N ALA A 160 9.31 -10.08 0.23
CA ALA A 160 10.56 -10.85 0.27
C ALA A 160 10.98 -11.18 1.72
N VAL A 161 10.89 -10.21 2.63
CA VAL A 161 11.24 -10.38 4.06
C VAL A 161 10.27 -11.34 4.75
N LYS A 162 8.96 -11.23 4.48
CA LYS A 162 7.94 -12.12 5.06
C LYS A 162 8.00 -13.57 4.54
N GLY A 163 8.82 -13.84 3.52
CA GLY A 163 8.94 -15.17 2.92
C GLY A 163 7.68 -15.62 2.18
N VAL A 164 6.74 -14.69 1.91
CA VAL A 164 5.54 -14.96 1.12
C VAL A 164 5.96 -15.05 -0.34
N THR A 165 6.45 -16.23 -0.72
CA THR A 165 6.73 -16.56 -2.11
C THR A 165 5.47 -17.21 -2.68
N PRO A 166 4.96 -16.82 -3.86
CA PRO A 166 4.04 -17.68 -4.61
C PRO A 166 4.75 -18.93 -5.16
#